data_AF-A0A538HKX7-F1
#
_entry.id   AF-A0A538HKX7-F1
#
_cell.length_a   1.000
_cell.length_b   1.000
_cell.length_c   1.000
_cell.angle_alpha   90.00
_cell.angle_beta   90.00
_cell.angle_gamma   90.00
#
_symmetry.space_group_name_H-M   'P 1'
#
loop_
_entity.id
_entity.type
_entity.pdbx_description
1 polymer ?
#
loop_
_entity_poly.entity_id
_entity_poly.type
_entity_poly.pdbx_seq_one_letter_code
_entity_poly.pdbx_strand_id
1 'polypeptide(L)'
;MAETLDSALKRELHAVLDSRPVTEAELRRLFEEGRACALILAGQLEKEEERLTRLAADPAAPFTELAATLRRVNELRPDLEELHRLLDDLGGQARQLRAAWASAS
;
A
#
# COMPACT_ATOMS: atom_id res chain seq x y z
N MET A 1 -5.55 -16.68 -10.32
CA MET A 1 -4.74 -15.47 -10.56
C MET A 1 -3.64 -15.47 -9.51
N ALA A 2 -2.39 -15.27 -9.89
CA ALA A 2 -1.30 -15.18 -8.93
C ALA A 2 -1.58 -14.00 -7.98
N GLU A 3 -1.42 -14.23 -6.68
CA GLU A 3 -1.49 -13.17 -5.69
C GLU A 3 -0.40 -12.13 -5.99
N THR A 4 -0.76 -10.86 -6.02
CA THR A 4 0.21 -9.79 -6.21
C THR A 4 1.00 -9.57 -4.92
N LEU A 5 2.23 -9.07 -5.03
CA LEU A 5 3.09 -8.85 -3.86
C LEU A 5 2.44 -7.90 -2.84
N ASP A 6 1.72 -6.89 -3.32
CA ASP A 6 0.94 -5.96 -2.49
C ASP A 6 -0.23 -6.67 -1.78
N SER A 7 -0.94 -7.60 -2.44
CA SER A 7 -2.02 -8.36 -1.80
C SER A 7 -1.52 -9.26 -0.68
N ALA A 8 -0.39 -9.95 -0.89
CA ALA A 8 0.21 -10.81 0.12
C ALA A 8 0.69 -10.00 1.35
N LEU A 9 1.33 -8.86 1.10
CA LEU A 9 1.78 -7.94 2.13
C LEU A 9 0.59 -7.37 2.93
N LYS A 10 -0.47 -6.91 2.27
CA LYS A 10 -1.68 -6.41 2.93
C LYS A 10 -2.31 -7.47 3.84
N ARG A 11 -2.41 -8.72 3.37
CA ARG A 11 -2.88 -9.84 4.19
C ARG A 11 -2.02 -10.06 5.44
N GLU A 12 -0.70 -10.00 5.30
CA GLU A 12 0.18 -10.18 6.44
C GLU A 12 0.03 -9.03 7.45
N LEU A 13 -0.08 -7.79 6.97
CA LEU A 13 -0.36 -6.62 7.82
C LEU A 13 -1.68 -6.77 8.59
N HIS A 14 -2.77 -7.14 7.90
CA HIS A 14 -4.06 -7.43 8.53
C HIS A 14 -3.94 -8.52 9.60
N ALA A 15 -3.25 -9.62 9.31
CA ALA A 15 -3.08 -10.70 10.30
C ALA A 15 -2.36 -10.24 11.57
N VAL A 16 -1.36 -9.35 11.45
CA VAL A 16 -0.66 -8.78 12.63
C VAL A 16 -1.59 -7.85 13.42
N LEU A 17 -2.35 -7.00 12.72
CA LEU A 17 -3.34 -6.13 13.33
C LEU A 17 -4.44 -6.94 14.05
N ASP A 18 -4.80 -8.11 13.50
CA ASP A 18 -5.71 -9.10 14.10
C ASP A 18 -5.08 -9.92 15.23
N SER A 19 -4.06 -9.37 15.90
CA SER A 19 -3.40 -9.94 17.08
C SER A 19 -2.58 -11.21 16.83
N ARG A 20 -2.11 -11.46 15.60
CA ARG A 20 -1.05 -12.47 15.38
C ARG A 20 0.20 -12.05 16.16
N PRO A 21 0.79 -12.94 16.98
CA PRO A 21 2.07 -12.67 17.62
C PRO A 21 3.15 -12.43 16.58
N VAL A 22 3.95 -11.39 16.79
CA VAL A 22 5.11 -11.05 15.95
C VAL A 22 6.33 -10.78 16.81
N THR A 23 7.49 -11.02 16.24
CA THR A 23 8.77 -10.59 16.76
C THR A 23 9.09 -9.15 16.36
N GLU A 24 10.05 -8.52 17.03
CA GLU A 24 10.55 -7.20 16.64
C GLU A 24 11.12 -7.19 15.21
N ALA A 25 11.82 -8.26 14.84
CA ALA A 25 12.41 -8.40 13.51
C ALA A 25 11.34 -8.48 12.41
N GLU A 26 10.27 -9.26 12.62
CA GLU A 26 9.15 -9.33 11.68
C GLU A 26 8.42 -7.99 11.58
N LEU A 27 8.18 -7.32 12.70
CA LEU A 27 7.55 -6.01 12.73
C LEU A 27 8.38 -4.96 11.95
N ARG A 28 9.70 -4.95 12.12
CA ARG A 28 10.60 -4.07 11.35
C ARG A 28 10.54 -4.39 9.86
N ARG A 29 10.59 -5.67 9.48
CA ARG A 29 10.48 -6.11 8.08
C ARG A 29 9.18 -5.61 7.45
N LEU A 30 8.05 -5.76 8.13
CA LEU A 30 6.75 -5.32 7.64
C LEU A 30 6.68 -3.81 7.39
N PHE A 31 7.29 -2.99 8.25
CA PHE A 31 7.41 -1.55 8.00
C PHE A 31 8.27 -1.24 6.77
N GLU A 32 9.40 -1.90 6.61
CA GLU A 32 10.31 -1.68 5.49
C GLU A 32 9.67 -2.06 4.15
N GLU A 33 9.10 -3.27 4.09
CA GLU A 33 8.40 -3.78 2.90
C GLU A 33 7.16 -2.94 2.58
N GLY A 34 6.36 -2.58 3.60
CA GLY A 34 5.18 -1.76 3.39
C GLY A 34 5.49 -0.35 2.91
N ARG A 35 6.53 0.30 3.45
CA ARG A 35 6.99 1.60 2.95
C ARG A 35 7.50 1.53 1.52
N ALA A 36 8.27 0.49 1.19
CA ALA A 36 8.75 0.29 -0.18
C ALA A 36 7.58 0.07 -1.16
N CYS A 37 6.59 -0.74 -0.77
CA CYS A 37 5.40 -0.97 -1.57
C CYS A 37 4.57 0.32 -1.76
N ALA A 38 4.40 1.14 -0.72
CA ALA A 38 3.71 2.42 -0.80
C ALA A 38 4.39 3.38 -1.79
N LEU A 39 5.73 3.46 -1.77
CA LEU A 39 6.49 4.27 -2.73
C LEU A 39 6.30 3.79 -4.18
N ILE A 40 6.28 2.47 -4.39
CA ILE A 40 6.04 1.90 -5.73
C ILE A 40 4.63 2.23 -6.22
N LEU A 41 3.60 2.04 -5.37
CA LEU A 41 2.22 2.33 -5.72
C LEU A 41 2.01 3.83 -5.98
N ALA A 42 2.62 4.70 -5.17
CA ALA A 42 2.58 6.15 -5.37
C ALA A 42 3.20 6.55 -6.72
N GLY A 43 4.38 6.03 -7.06
CA GLY A 43 5.01 6.32 -8.36
C GLY A 43 4.22 5.77 -9.55
N GLN A 44 3.56 4.62 -9.40
CA GLN A 44 2.64 4.11 -10.41
C GLN A 44 1.41 5.01 -10.58
N LEU A 45 0.83 5.46 -9.47
CA LEU A 45 -0.33 6.36 -9.48
C LEU A 45 0.02 7.68 -10.15
N GLU A 46 1.12 8.32 -9.74
CA GLU A 46 1.60 9.59 -10.32
C GLU A 46 1.79 9.46 -11.84
N LYS A 47 2.46 8.40 -12.30
CA LYS A 47 2.65 8.13 -13.72
C LYS A 47 1.33 8.00 -14.49
N GLU A 48 0.34 7.30 -13.93
CA GLU A 48 -0.96 7.15 -14.58
C GLU A 48 -1.79 8.44 -14.54
N GLU A 49 -1.68 9.25 -13.48
CA GLU A 49 -2.30 10.57 -13.39
C GLU A 49 -1.70 11.56 -14.41
N GLU A 50 -0.38 11.56 -14.59
CA GLU A 50 0.30 12.32 -15.64
C GLU A 50 -0.14 11.86 -17.04
N ARG A 51 -0.28 10.54 -17.25
CA ARG A 51 -0.78 10.00 -18.50
C ARG A 51 -2.23 10.42 -18.75
N LEU A 52 -3.09 10.37 -17.73
CA LEU A 52 -4.48 10.79 -17.81
C LEU A 52 -4.58 12.26 -18.20
N THR A 53 -3.75 13.11 -17.59
CA THR A 53 -3.69 14.54 -17.89
C THR A 53 -3.29 14.80 -19.34
N ARG A 54 -2.30 14.06 -19.86
CA ARG A 54 -1.90 14.16 -21.28
C ARG A 54 -2.99 13.71 -22.24
N LEU A 55 -3.63 12.57 -21.96
CA LEU A 55 -4.72 12.05 -22.80
C LEU A 55 -5.95 12.97 -22.79
N ALA A 56 -6.29 13.57 -21.64
CA ALA A 56 -7.40 14.50 -21.53
C ALA A 56 -7.16 15.83 -22.27
N ALA A 57 -5.90 16.21 -22.45
CA ALA A 57 -5.50 17.41 -23.19
C ALA A 57 -5.42 17.21 -24.71
N ASP A 58 -5.42 15.96 -25.20
CA ASP A 58 -5.35 15.62 -26.62
C ASP A 58 -6.74 15.27 -27.19
N PRO A 59 -7.36 16.14 -28.03
CA PRO A 59 -8.65 15.87 -28.64
C PRO A 59 -8.68 14.66 -29.59
N ALA A 60 -7.52 14.22 -30.08
CA ALA A 60 -7.39 13.06 -30.95
C ALA A 60 -7.15 11.76 -30.17
N ALA A 61 -6.95 11.83 -28.85
CA ALA A 61 -6.69 10.66 -28.02
C ALA A 61 -7.87 9.66 -28.07
N PRO A 62 -7.61 8.36 -28.21
CA PRO A 62 -8.66 7.35 -28.18
C PRO A 62 -9.38 7.35 -26.82
N PHE A 63 -10.72 7.44 -26.84
CA PHE A 63 -11.54 7.37 -25.63
C PHE A 63 -11.29 6.08 -24.82
N THR A 64 -10.99 4.97 -25.51
CA THR A 64 -10.65 3.69 -24.88
C THR A 64 -9.38 3.76 -24.04
N GLU A 65 -8.37 4.51 -24.47
CA GLU A 65 -7.15 4.72 -23.68
C GLU A 65 -7.41 5.58 -22.46
N LEU A 66 -8.19 6.66 -22.61
CA LEU A 66 -8.59 7.51 -21.49
C LEU A 66 -9.36 6.71 -20.43
N ALA A 67 -10.33 5.89 -20.85
CA ALA A 67 -11.10 5.03 -19.96
C ALA A 67 -10.22 3.97 -19.25
N ALA A 68 -9.24 3.39 -19.95
CA ALA A 68 -8.32 2.42 -19.36
C ALA A 68 -7.40 3.06 -18.31
N THR A 69 -6.82 4.22 -18.61
CA THR A 69 -5.98 4.97 -17.66
C THR A 69 -6.79 5.44 -16.45
N LEU A 70 -8.01 5.95 -16.66
CA LEU A 70 -8.90 6.33 -15.56
C LEU A 70 -9.22 5.15 -14.64
N ARG A 71 -9.49 3.97 -15.20
CA ARG A 71 -9.70 2.75 -14.42
C ARG A 71 -8.47 2.42 -13.59
N ARG A 72 -7.28 2.50 -14.18
CA ARG A 72 -6.03 2.19 -13.47
C ARG A 72 -5.76 3.12 -12.30
N VAL A 73 -6.00 4.43 -12.46
CA VAL A 73 -5.93 5.42 -11.37
C VAL A 73 -6.92 5.08 -10.26
N ASN A 74 -8.16 4.72 -10.62
CA ASN A 74 -9.20 4.36 -9.66
C ASN A 74 -8.92 3.04 -8.92
N GLU A 75 -8.13 2.12 -9.50
CA GLU A 75 -7.65 0.91 -8.82
C GLU A 75 -6.51 1.23 -7.85
N LEU A 76 -5.52 2.04 -8.27
CA LEU A 76 -4.32 2.32 -7.49
C LEU A 76 -4.56 3.19 -6.24
N ARG A 77 -5.47 4.17 -6.32
CA ARG A 77 -5.77 5.09 -5.20
C ARG A 77 -6.23 4.37 -3.93
N PRO A 78 -7.31 3.55 -3.95
CA PRO A 78 -7.74 2.85 -2.75
C PRO A 78 -6.68 1.86 -2.25
N ASP A 79 -5.88 1.28 -3.15
CA ASP A 79 -4.81 0.38 -2.76
C ASP A 79 -3.71 1.07 -1.94
N LEU A 80 -3.30 2.26 -2.37
CA LEU A 80 -2.32 3.10 -1.68
C LEU A 80 -2.88 3.65 -0.35
N GLU A 81 -4.14 4.11 -0.36
CA GLU A 81 -4.81 4.58 0.86
C GLU A 81 -4.94 3.48 1.92
N GLU A 82 -5.27 2.26 1.50
CA GLU A 82 -5.32 1.11 2.40
C GLU A 82 -3.94 0.81 3.00
N LEU A 83 -2.91 0.77 2.17
CA LEU A 83 -1.56 0.45 2.64
C LEU A 83 -1.05 1.50 3.65
N HIS A 84 -1.29 2.79 3.41
CA HIS A 84 -0.96 3.85 4.38
C HIS A 84 -1.68 3.65 5.71
N ARG A 85 -2.99 3.36 5.67
CA ARG A 85 -3.77 3.10 6.89
C ARG A 85 -3.22 1.92 7.68
N LEU A 86 -2.93 0.81 7.01
CA LEU A 86 -2.36 -0.39 7.64
C LEU A 86 -1.00 -0.10 8.30
N LEU A 87 -0.16 0.72 7.66
CA LEU A 87 1.13 1.12 8.23
C LEU A 87 0.99 2.04 9.44
N ASP A 88 0.02 2.96 9.43
CA ASP A 88 -0.27 3.82 10.58
C ASP A 88 -0.81 3.02 11.76
N ASP A 89 -1.73 2.09 11.51
CA ASP A 89 -2.29 1.19 12.52
C ASP A 89 -1.20 0.28 13.11
N LEU A 90 -0.34 -0.28 12.26
CA LEU A 90 0.82 -1.07 12.69
C LEU A 90 1.77 -0.21 13.54
N GLY A 91 1.94 1.08 13.20
CA GLY A 91 2.67 2.08 14.00
C GLY A 91 2.08 2.26 15.40
N GLY A 92 0.75 2.26 15.51
CA GLY A 92 0.01 2.23 16.75
C GLY A 92 0.32 0.99 17.59
N GLN A 93 0.11 -0.19 17.02
CA GLN A 93 0.31 -1.48 17.70
C GLN A 93 1.77 -1.73 18.08
N ALA A 94 2.72 -1.32 17.23
CA ALA A 94 4.15 -1.42 17.49
C ALA A 94 4.57 -0.73 18.79
N ARG A 95 3.93 0.40 19.15
CA ARG A 95 4.20 1.08 20.42
C ARG A 95 3.76 0.25 21.62
N GLN A 96 2.63 -0.44 21.51
CA GLN A 96 2.12 -1.32 22.56
C GLN A 96 2.99 -2.57 22.72
N LEU A 97 3.38 -3.21 21.61
CA LEU A 97 4.25 -4.39 21.62
C LEU A 97 5.62 -4.10 22.24
N ARG A 98 6.23 -2.95 21.89
CA ARG A 98 7.51 -2.55 22.49
C ARG A 98 7.40 -2.32 23.99
N ALA A 99 6.30 -1.72 24.46
CA ALA A 99 6.06 -1.56 25.90
C ALA A 99 5.92 -2.92 26.61
N ALA A 100 5.20 -3.86 25.99
CA ALA A 100 5.06 -5.22 26.52
C ALA A 100 6.41 -5.96 26.62
N TRP A 101 7.23 -5.94 25.55
CA TRP A 101 8.56 -6.56 25.57
C TRP A 101 9.50 -5.95 26.61
N ALA A 102 9.45 -4.62 26.78
CA ALA A 102 10.23 -3.92 27.80
C ALA A 102 9.79 -4.26 29.24
N SER A 103 8.50 -4.58 29.46
CA SER A 103 7.98 -5.00 30.77
C SER A 103 8.14 -6.49 31.08
N ALA A 104 8.42 -7.30 30.06
CA ALA A 104 8.62 -8.74 30.15
C ALA A 104 10.09 -9.15 30.31
N SER A 105 11.00 -8.17 30.30
CA SER A 105 12.45 -8.33 30.55
C SER A 105 12.79 -7.94 31.99
#